data_AF-A0A9E1JQW9-F1
#
_entry.id   AF-A0A9E1JQW9-F1
#
_cell.length_a   1.000
_cell.length_b   1.000
_cell.length_c   1.000
_cell.angle_alpha   90.00
_cell.angle_beta   90.00
_cell.angle_gamma   90.00
#
_symmetry.space_group_name_H-M   'P 1'
#
loop_
_entity.id
_entity.type
_entity.pdbx_description
1 polymer ?
#
loop_
_entity_poly.entity_id
_entity_poly.type
_entity_poly.pdbx_seq_one_letter_code
_entity_poly.pdbx_strand_id
1 'polypeptide(L)'
;MTTQNTDSLSANPPKEEFCIRCPRLGHQINFSYCSSENSGLPCFKTLDCWYSYFDVHAHLKDKLTKEEFQKAFLEKGKPKVLSLFDLIEQAKKRKGKQI
;
A
#
# COMPACT_ATOMS: atom_id res chain seq x y z
N MET A 1 29.01 -5.61 -21.04
CA MET A 1 28.48 -6.84 -20.42
C MET A 1 26.99 -6.62 -20.24
N THR A 2 26.20 -7.08 -21.21
CA THR A 2 24.80 -6.74 -21.39
C THR A 2 23.98 -7.98 -21.10
N THR A 3 23.19 -7.96 -20.02
CA THR A 3 22.12 -8.96 -19.83
C THR A 3 20.98 -8.29 -19.10
N GLN A 4 20.21 -7.49 -19.84
CA GLN A 4 18.86 -7.11 -19.44
C GLN A 4 17.97 -8.29 -19.81
N ASN A 5 17.72 -9.18 -18.84
CA ASN A 5 16.71 -10.21 -18.96
C ASN A 5 15.40 -9.58 -18.48
N THR A 6 14.69 -8.91 -19.40
CA THR A 6 13.33 -8.39 -19.16
C THR A 6 12.36 -9.56 -19.20
N ASP A 7 12.21 -10.21 -18.06
CA ASP A 7 11.05 -11.05 -17.75
C ASP A 7 9.80 -10.20 -18.00
N SER A 8 9.08 -10.48 -19.08
CA SER A 8 8.00 -9.64 -19.60
C SER A 8 6.72 -9.89 -18.80
N LEU A 9 6.75 -9.56 -17.50
CA LEU A 9 5.55 -9.48 -16.68
C LEU A 9 4.70 -8.33 -17.25
N SER A 10 3.50 -8.65 -17.73
CA SER A 10 2.59 -7.60 -18.21
C SER A 10 2.11 -6.75 -17.02
N ALA A 11 1.86 -5.45 -17.22
CA ALA A 11 1.32 -4.55 -16.19
C ALA A 11 -0.19 -4.75 -15.93
N ASN A 12 -0.78 -5.84 -16.44
CA ASN A 12 -2.18 -6.18 -16.19
C ASN A 12 -2.28 -6.99 -14.89
N PRO A 13 -3.18 -6.60 -13.98
CA PRO A 13 -3.39 -7.34 -12.75
C PRO A 13 -4.05 -8.70 -13.06
N PRO A 14 -3.83 -9.71 -12.22
CA PRO A 14 -4.56 -10.97 -12.29
C PRO A 14 -6.07 -10.76 -12.18
N LYS A 15 -6.85 -11.75 -12.64
CA LYS A 15 -8.31 -11.75 -12.51
C LYS A 15 -8.76 -11.76 -11.05
N GLU A 16 -9.99 -11.36 -10.80
CA GLU A 16 -10.56 -11.27 -9.44
C GLU A 16 -10.61 -12.62 -8.71
N GLU A 17 -10.68 -13.74 -9.43
CA GLU A 17 -10.60 -15.09 -8.84
C GLU A 17 -9.20 -15.46 -8.34
N PHE A 18 -8.15 -14.74 -8.75
CA PHE A 18 -6.78 -15.04 -8.37
C PHE A 18 -6.46 -14.41 -7.01
N CYS A 19 -6.30 -15.28 -6.01
CA CYS A 19 -6.01 -14.87 -4.64
C CYS A 19 -4.63 -15.35 -4.18
N ILE A 20 -3.99 -14.55 -3.34
CA ILE A 20 -2.75 -14.89 -2.63
C ILE A 20 -2.97 -14.74 -1.12
N ARG A 21 -2.15 -15.44 -0.33
CA ARG A 21 -2.21 -15.32 1.12
C ARG A 21 -1.66 -13.96 1.57
N CYS A 22 -2.49 -13.15 2.22
CA CYS A 22 -2.06 -11.89 2.80
C CYS A 22 -1.19 -12.11 4.04
N PRO A 23 0.06 -11.62 4.10
CA PRO A 23 0.89 -11.73 5.30
C PRO A 23 0.38 -10.86 6.45
N ARG A 24 -0.46 -9.84 6.18
CA ARG A 24 -1.04 -8.98 7.21
C ARG A 24 -2.31 -9.53 7.83
N LEU A 25 -3.16 -10.17 7.03
CA LEU A 25 -4.50 -10.62 7.43
C LEU A 25 -4.61 -12.13 7.61
N GLY A 26 -3.62 -12.90 7.15
CA GLY A 26 -3.54 -14.35 7.34
C GLY A 26 -4.40 -15.20 6.40
N HIS A 27 -5.25 -14.60 5.55
CA HIS A 27 -6.17 -15.29 4.64
C HIS A 27 -5.95 -14.91 3.17
N GLN A 28 -6.69 -15.56 2.26
CA GLN A 28 -6.62 -15.35 0.81
C GLN A 28 -7.34 -14.07 0.40
N ILE A 29 -6.67 -13.20 -0.37
CA ILE A 29 -7.23 -11.95 -0.91
C ILE A 29 -6.79 -11.77 -2.37
N ASN A 30 -7.59 -11.05 -3.14
CA ASN A 30 -7.27 -10.69 -4.51
C ASN A 30 -6.59 -9.31 -4.61
N PHE A 31 -6.17 -8.94 -5.81
CA PHE A 31 -5.47 -7.68 -6.04
C PHE A 31 -6.37 -6.46 -5.82
N SER A 32 -7.65 -6.51 -6.20
CA SER A 32 -8.58 -5.38 -6.03
C SER A 32 -8.70 -4.97 -4.57
N TYR A 33 -8.81 -5.93 -3.65
CA TYR A 33 -8.74 -5.67 -2.20
C TYR A 33 -7.41 -5.00 -1.82
N CYS A 34 -6.29 -5.59 -2.21
CA CYS A 34 -4.95 -5.06 -1.93
C CYS A 34 -4.73 -3.63 -2.46
N SER A 35 -5.40 -3.26 -3.54
CA SER A 35 -5.25 -1.96 -4.20
C SER A 35 -5.97 -0.81 -3.50
N SER A 36 -6.87 -1.09 -2.56
CA SER A 36 -7.74 -0.10 -1.90
C SER A 36 -7.83 -0.21 -0.37
N GLU A 37 -7.13 -1.17 0.24
CA GLU A 37 -7.19 -1.48 1.68
C GLU A 37 -6.88 -0.30 2.61
N ASN A 38 -5.99 0.60 2.22
CA ASN A 38 -5.53 1.72 3.04
C ASN A 38 -6.27 3.01 2.70
N SER A 39 -7.56 3.05 3.01
CA SER A 39 -8.45 4.21 2.75
C SER A 39 -8.46 4.63 1.27
N GLY A 40 -8.57 3.65 0.36
CA GLY A 40 -8.55 3.88 -1.09
C GLY A 40 -7.16 3.77 -1.72
N LEU A 41 -6.10 3.60 -0.91
CA LEU A 41 -4.75 3.34 -1.39
C LEU A 41 -4.33 1.87 -1.17
N PRO A 42 -3.35 1.37 -1.92
CA PRO A 42 -2.79 0.06 -1.64
C PRO A 42 -2.07 0.03 -0.29
N CYS A 43 -2.02 -1.16 0.32
CA CYS A 43 -1.23 -1.36 1.52
C CYS A 43 0.28 -1.29 1.20
N PHE A 44 1.10 -0.94 2.20
CA PHE A 44 2.56 -0.80 2.01
C PHE A 44 3.29 -2.08 1.53
N LYS A 45 2.63 -3.25 1.62
CA LYS A 45 3.19 -4.54 1.13
C LYS A 45 2.73 -4.91 -0.27
N THR A 46 1.84 -4.15 -0.90
CA THR A 46 1.23 -4.54 -2.18
C THR A 46 2.28 -4.78 -3.27
N LEU A 47 3.36 -3.99 -3.32
CA LEU A 47 4.47 -4.24 -4.25
C LEU A 47 5.15 -5.59 -3.97
N ASP A 48 5.58 -5.84 -2.74
CA ASP A 48 6.22 -7.10 -2.32
C ASP A 48 5.31 -8.32 -2.48
N CYS A 49 4.00 -8.16 -2.30
CA CYS A 49 3.06 -9.27 -2.40
C CYS A 49 2.79 -9.66 -3.86
N TRP A 50 2.84 -8.70 -4.79
CA TRP A 50 2.34 -8.91 -6.15
C TRP A 50 3.41 -8.90 -7.25
N TYR A 51 4.66 -8.50 -6.96
CA TYR A 51 5.73 -8.39 -7.98
C TYR A 51 6.04 -9.69 -8.72
N SER A 52 5.82 -10.86 -8.10
CA SER A 52 6.07 -12.16 -8.74
C SER A 52 4.94 -12.61 -9.67
N TYR A 53 3.81 -11.89 -9.69
CA TYR A 53 2.61 -12.28 -10.44
C TYR A 53 2.38 -11.39 -11.68
N PHE A 54 2.74 -10.12 -11.60
CA PHE A 54 2.67 -9.16 -12.71
C PHE A 54 3.51 -7.91 -12.40
N ASP A 55 3.67 -6.99 -13.36
CA ASP A 55 4.35 -5.71 -13.10
C ASP A 55 3.43 -4.75 -12.31
N VAL A 56 3.27 -5.07 -11.02
CA VAL A 56 2.47 -4.29 -10.07
C VAL A 56 2.99 -2.86 -9.90
N HIS A 57 4.30 -2.66 -10.08
CA HIS A 57 4.89 -1.34 -9.93
C HIS A 57 4.48 -0.43 -11.10
N ALA A 58 4.59 -0.89 -12.34
CA ALA A 58 4.10 -0.15 -13.51
C ALA A 58 2.58 0.08 -13.42
N HIS A 59 1.82 -0.94 -13.05
CA HIS A 59 0.36 -0.84 -12.90
C HIS A 59 -0.05 0.25 -11.89
N LEU A 60 0.56 0.26 -10.70
CA LEU A 60 0.21 1.23 -9.67
C LEU A 60 0.73 2.64 -9.99
N LYS A 61 1.83 2.77 -10.73
CA LYS A 61 2.30 4.08 -11.23
C LYS A 61 1.38 4.70 -12.27
N ASP A 62 0.72 3.87 -13.08
CA ASP A 62 -0.27 4.33 -14.06
C ASP A 62 -1.61 4.69 -13.37
N LYS A 63 -2.03 3.88 -12.40
CA LYS A 63 -3.32 4.03 -11.72
C LYS A 63 -3.36 5.12 -10.65
N LEU A 64 -2.27 5.31 -9.90
CA LEU A 64 -2.21 6.27 -8.79
C LEU A 64 -1.60 7.59 -9.24
N THR A 65 -2.03 8.69 -8.63
CA THR A 65 -1.28 9.95 -8.75
C THR A 65 0.11 9.81 -8.13
N LYS A 66 1.03 10.69 -8.52
CA LYS A 66 2.40 10.68 -8.00
C LYS A 66 2.41 10.84 -6.48
N GLU A 67 1.55 11.71 -5.96
CA GLU A 67 1.41 12.00 -4.53
C GLU A 67 0.88 10.77 -3.78
N GLU A 68 -0.12 10.09 -4.32
CA GLU A 68 -0.67 8.86 -3.74
C GLU A 68 0.33 7.71 -3.75
N PHE A 69 1.07 7.53 -4.85
CA PHE A 69 2.12 6.52 -4.95
C PHE A 69 3.24 6.81 -3.94
N GLN A 70 3.66 8.07 -3.82
CA GLN A 70 4.63 8.50 -2.81
C GLN A 70 4.12 8.20 -1.40
N LYS A 71 2.87 8.57 -1.09
CA LYS A 71 2.24 8.32 0.22
C LYS A 71 2.12 6.84 0.56
N ALA A 72 1.82 6.00 -0.43
CA ALA A 72 1.63 4.56 -0.23
C ALA A 72 2.96 3.80 -0.04
N PHE A 73 4.02 4.18 -0.77
CA PHE A 73 5.23 3.36 -0.88
C PHE A 73 6.56 4.06 -0.52
N LEU A 74 6.62 5.38 -0.56
CA LEU A 74 7.87 6.14 -0.40
C LEU A 74 7.91 6.94 0.90
N GLU A 75 6.77 7.40 1.41
CA GLU A 75 6.69 7.99 2.74
C GLU A 75 6.96 6.91 3.79
N LYS A 76 8.12 6.98 4.44
CA LYS A 76 8.42 6.18 5.64
C LYS A 76 7.36 6.52 6.68
N GLY A 77 6.37 5.64 6.83
CA GLY A 77 5.28 5.82 7.78
C GLY A 77 5.84 6.21 9.14
N LYS A 78 5.37 7.34 9.68
CA LYS A 78 5.69 7.75 11.06
C LYS A 78 5.49 6.51 11.95
N PRO A 79 6.51 6.05 12.68
CA PRO A 79 6.36 4.86 13.52
C PRO A 79 5.12 5.02 14.39
N LYS A 80 4.28 3.99 14.51
CA LYS A 80 2.97 4.02 15.21
C LYS A 80 3.02 4.61 16.63
N VAL A 81 4.20 4.69 17.24
CA VAL A 81 4.47 5.39 18.50
C VAL A 81 4.11 6.89 18.42
N LEU A 82 4.36 7.54 17.28
CA LEU A 82 3.95 8.93 17.05
C LEU A 82 2.43 9.09 16.97
N SER A 83 1.69 8.09 16.49
CA SER A 83 0.23 8.17 16.40
C SER A 83 -0.45 8.16 17.77
N LEU A 84 0.10 7.45 18.76
CA LEU A 84 -0.45 7.48 20.13
C LEU A 84 -0.21 8.84 20.78
N PHE A 85 0.99 9.41 20.64
CA PHE A 85 1.27 10.76 21.13
C PHE A 85 0.37 11.79 20.46
N ASP A 86 0.18 11.73 19.15
CA ASP A 86 -0.69 12.63 18.40
C ASP A 86 -2.16 12.52 18.86
N LEU A 87 -2.66 11.30 19.10
CA LEU A 87 -4.00 11.06 19.65
C LEU A 87 -4.13 11.59 21.09
N ILE A 88 -3.10 11.44 21.94
CA ILE A 88 -3.07 11.99 23.29
C ILE A 88 -3.04 13.53 23.24
N GLU A 89 -2.26 14.13 22.34
CA GLU A 89 -2.21 15.58 22.15
C GLU A 89 -3.53 16.15 21.64
N GLN A 90 -4.18 15.49 20.67
CA GLN A 90 -5.50 15.87 20.19
C GLN A 90 -6.54 15.78 21.32
N ALA A 91 -6.49 14.74 22.17
CA ALA A 91 -7.36 14.62 23.33
C ALA A 91 -7.12 15.73 24.38
N LYS A 92 -5.85 16.12 24.61
CA LYS A 92 -5.50 17.25 25.50
C LYS A 92 -5.99 18.59 24.95
N LYS A 93 -5.83 18.85 23.65
CA LYS A 93 -6.31 20.09 23.00
C LYS A 93 -7.82 20.25 23.08
N ARG A 94 -8.59 19.16 23.00
CA ARG A 94 -10.05 19.19 23.16
C ARG A 94 -10.49 19.54 24.59
N LYS A 95 -9.71 19.19 25.60
CA LYS A 95 -9.98 19.55 27.01
C LYS A 95 -9.65 21.00 27.37
N GLY A 96 -8.83 21.70 26.58
CA GLY A 96 -8.49 23.11 26.80
C GLY A 96 -9.43 24.14 26.16
N LYS A 97 -10.54 23.70 25.54
CA LYS A 97 -11.55 24.58 24.90
C LYS A 97 -12.90 24.59 25.65
N GLN A 98 -12.93 24.06 26.87
CA GLN A 98 -14.00 24.35 27.82
C GLN A 98 -13.37 25.08 28.99
N ILE A 99 -13.95 26.25 29.32
CA ILE A 99 -13.52 27.33 30.22
C ILE A 99 -12.91 28.49 29.46
#